data_AF-A0A8T7LQX5-F1
#
_entry.id   AF-A0A8T7LQX5-F1
#
_cell.length_a   1.000
_cell.length_b   1.000
_cell.length_c   1.000
_cell.angle_alpha   90.00
_cell.angle_beta   90.00
_cell.angle_gamma   90.00
#
_symmetry.space_group_name_H-M   'P 1'
#
loop_
_entity.id
_entity.type
_entity.pdbx_description
1 polymer ?
#
loop_
_entity_poly.entity_id
_entity_poly.type
_entity_poly.pdbx_seq_one_letter_code
_entity_poly.pdbx_strand_id
1 'polypeptide(L)'
;MKRYKIIPSLMLALALLLQACNMPRSAADRTPTPDALLAAQLTITALSGPYTATPALPTFTAPPAFTPTPVFTPTLAFTPTPSFPYVTLSQATNCRVGPAVEFVLVDTFQPGQTIEVVGRHPFDNYWFVRSPNNPNVTCWLWGFYATGANLGNVPVLAPPPTYTPAPQPSFDAAYVNSGKCLSWWTRIFLKNTGALAFKSISIAITDTVTSETRAASLDGFQDVNACILTAVTPTLGPGETYTVVAPSLSADPTGHKVSATVKLCTEIGQGGACTSKTIEFTP
;
A
#
# COMPACT_ATOMS: atom_id res chain seq x y z
N MET A 1 -4.33 35.96 36.87
CA MET A 1 -4.18 35.26 35.57
C MET A 1 -5.43 34.40 35.35
N LYS A 2 -6.39 34.84 34.53
CA LYS A 2 -7.77 34.31 34.47
C LYS A 2 -8.31 34.31 33.03
N ARG A 3 -7.51 33.86 32.05
CA ARG A 3 -7.82 33.96 30.61
C ARG A 3 -8.00 32.62 29.86
N TYR A 4 -7.97 31.47 30.54
CA TYR A 4 -8.04 30.16 29.86
C TYR A 4 -9.46 29.58 29.67
N LYS A 5 -10.52 30.28 30.09
CA LYS A 5 -11.91 29.77 30.00
C LYS A 5 -12.70 30.22 28.76
N ILE A 6 -12.13 31.07 27.91
CA ILE A 6 -12.85 31.63 26.73
C ILE A 6 -12.65 30.76 25.47
N ILE A 7 -11.53 30.03 25.40
CA ILE A 7 -11.16 29.20 24.24
C ILE A 7 -12.07 27.97 24.05
N PRO A 8 -12.54 27.23 25.08
CA PRO A 8 -13.39 26.07 24.84
C PRO A 8 -14.83 26.42 24.41
N SER A 9 -15.35 27.61 24.75
CA SER A 9 -16.69 28.05 24.32
C SER A 9 -16.75 28.43 22.84
N LEU A 10 -15.65 28.93 22.26
CA LEU A 10 -15.62 29.33 20.85
C LEU A 10 -15.52 28.11 19.91
N MET A 11 -14.83 27.05 20.34
CA MET A 11 -14.76 25.77 19.62
C MET A 11 -16.10 25.02 19.61
N LEU A 12 -16.88 25.09 20.70
CA LEU A 12 -18.19 24.42 20.78
C LEU A 12 -19.25 25.10 19.90
N ALA A 13 -19.20 26.43 19.74
CA ALA A 13 -20.09 27.17 18.86
C ALA A 13 -19.80 26.90 17.36
N LEU A 14 -18.53 26.67 17.00
CA LEU A 14 -18.14 26.36 15.62
C LEU A 14 -18.57 24.95 15.19
N ALA A 15 -18.59 23.98 16.11
CA ALA A 15 -19.02 22.61 15.82
C ALA A 15 -20.54 22.48 15.55
N LEU A 16 -21.37 23.35 16.11
CA LEU A 16 -22.84 23.32 15.89
C LEU A 16 -23.27 23.86 14.51
N LEU A 17 -22.44 24.65 13.83
CA LEU A 17 -22.77 25.25 12.52
C LEU A 17 -22.51 24.31 11.33
N LEU A 18 -21.83 23.17 11.54
CA LEU A 18 -21.50 22.20 10.47
C LEU A 18 -22.54 21.07 10.29
N GLN A 19 -23.63 21.04 11.07
CA GLN A 19 -24.65 19.96 11.01
C GLN A 19 -25.91 20.33 10.19
N ALA A 20 -25.93 21.46 9.48
CA ALA A 20 -27.14 21.99 8.83
C ALA A 20 -27.40 21.49 7.38
N CYS A 21 -26.64 20.53 6.84
CA CYS A 21 -26.74 20.13 5.42
C CYS A 21 -27.01 18.64 5.20
N ASN A 22 -27.95 18.01 5.92
CA ASN A 22 -28.36 16.64 5.57
C ASN A 22 -29.86 16.36 5.74
N MET A 23 -30.70 17.18 5.11
CA MET A 23 -32.15 16.97 5.06
C MET A 23 -32.51 15.99 3.93
N PRO A 24 -33.18 14.85 4.21
CA PRO A 24 -33.63 13.93 3.16
C PRO A 24 -34.79 14.55 2.37
N ARG A 25 -34.58 14.68 1.06
CA ARG A 25 -35.57 15.18 0.11
C ARG A 25 -36.47 14.03 -0.33
N SER A 26 -37.72 14.03 0.11
CA SER A 26 -38.73 13.05 -0.30
C SER A 26 -38.95 13.10 -1.81
N ALA A 27 -38.62 12.02 -2.52
CA ALA A 27 -39.06 11.78 -3.87
C ALA A 27 -40.48 11.20 -3.83
N ALA A 28 -41.40 11.84 -4.54
CA ALA A 28 -42.78 11.39 -4.66
C ALA A 28 -42.84 10.06 -5.45
N ASP A 29 -43.47 9.09 -4.80
CA ASP A 29 -43.85 7.79 -5.34
C ASP A 29 -44.91 7.97 -6.43
N ARG A 30 -44.70 7.37 -7.61
CA ARG A 30 -45.74 7.22 -8.65
C ARG A 30 -45.92 5.74 -8.92
N THR A 31 -46.75 5.11 -8.10
CA THR A 31 -47.46 3.88 -8.45
C THR A 31 -48.62 4.21 -9.40
N PRO A 32 -48.70 3.61 -10.60
CA PRO A 32 -49.93 3.61 -11.38
C PRO A 32 -50.84 2.46 -10.92
N THR A 33 -51.95 2.80 -10.28
CA THR A 33 -53.11 1.89 -10.12
C THR A 33 -53.95 1.91 -11.40
N PRO A 34 -54.43 0.75 -11.89
CA PRO A 34 -55.31 0.67 -13.04
C PRO A 34 -56.77 0.94 -12.64
N ASP A 35 -57.35 2.00 -13.20
CA ASP A 35 -58.78 2.28 -13.02
C ASP A 35 -59.64 1.58 -14.07
N ALA A 36 -60.63 0.87 -13.54
CA ALA A 36 -61.70 0.19 -14.24
C ALA A 36 -62.89 1.14 -14.42
N LEU A 37 -63.22 1.46 -15.68
CA LEU A 37 -64.46 2.13 -16.12
C LEU A 37 -64.77 1.56 -17.52
N LEU A 38 -65.36 0.37 -17.64
CA LEU A 38 -66.77 0.04 -17.46
C LEU A 38 -67.73 0.91 -18.30
N ALA A 39 -68.03 0.38 -19.49
CA ALA A 39 -69.37 0.16 -20.03
C ALA A 39 -70.45 1.25 -19.84
N ALA A 40 -70.67 2.03 -20.91
CA ALA A 40 -71.94 2.53 -21.43
C ALA A 40 -71.57 3.20 -22.78
N GLN A 41 -72.19 3.01 -23.94
CA GLN A 41 -73.60 3.10 -24.29
C GLN A 41 -73.80 2.48 -25.69
N LEU A 42 -74.84 1.66 -25.83
CA LEU A 42 -75.35 1.07 -27.06
C LEU A 42 -76.50 1.94 -27.62
N THR A 43 -76.84 1.69 -28.90
CA THR A 43 -78.15 1.89 -29.59
C THR A 43 -78.65 3.29 -29.94
N ILE A 44 -78.61 3.65 -31.24
CA ILE A 44 -79.77 4.21 -31.99
C ILE A 44 -79.74 3.68 -33.44
N THR A 45 -80.87 3.14 -33.89
CA THR A 45 -81.12 2.49 -35.18
C THR A 45 -81.99 3.39 -36.09
N ALA A 46 -81.83 3.21 -37.40
CA ALA A 46 -82.85 3.26 -38.47
C ALA A 46 -83.26 4.59 -39.12
N LEU A 47 -83.22 4.56 -40.47
CA LEU A 47 -84.09 5.16 -41.53
C LEU A 47 -83.18 5.27 -42.79
N SER A 48 -83.43 4.81 -44.02
CA SER A 48 -84.63 4.38 -44.75
C SER A 48 -84.25 3.87 -46.17
N GLY A 49 -84.94 2.84 -46.69
CA GLY A 49 -85.40 2.74 -48.10
C GLY A 49 -84.45 2.28 -49.23
N PRO A 50 -84.85 1.31 -50.10
CA PRO A 50 -84.02 0.69 -51.14
C PRO A 50 -84.21 1.30 -52.53
N TYR A 51 -83.15 1.31 -53.36
CA TYR A 51 -83.26 1.56 -54.80
C TYR A 51 -82.36 0.63 -55.62
N THR A 52 -82.88 0.31 -56.79
CA THR A 52 -82.57 -0.72 -57.79
C THR A 52 -81.16 -0.72 -58.38
N ALA A 53 -80.71 -1.93 -58.74
CA ALA A 53 -79.45 -2.25 -59.37
C ALA A 53 -79.37 -1.83 -60.86
N THR A 54 -78.23 -1.28 -61.25
CA THR A 54 -77.71 -1.20 -62.62
C THR A 54 -76.40 -2.01 -62.68
N PRO A 55 -76.19 -2.90 -63.67
CA PRO A 55 -74.93 -3.65 -63.77
C PRO A 55 -73.82 -2.77 -64.34
N ALA A 56 -72.73 -2.60 -63.60
CA ALA A 56 -71.48 -2.01 -64.09
C ALA A 56 -70.55 -3.12 -64.64
N LEU A 57 -69.84 -2.80 -65.73
CA LEU A 57 -68.91 -3.64 -66.49
C LEU A 57 -67.71 -4.10 -65.62
N PRO A 58 -67.14 -5.32 -65.79
CA PRO A 58 -66.05 -5.79 -64.96
C PRO A 58 -64.78 -4.96 -65.15
N THR A 59 -64.26 -4.44 -64.04
CA THR A 59 -62.96 -3.77 -63.96
C THR A 59 -61.93 -4.82 -63.49
N PHE A 60 -60.79 -4.94 -64.19
CA PHE A 60 -59.71 -5.82 -63.76
C PHE A 60 -59.01 -5.25 -62.52
N THR A 61 -59.20 -5.91 -61.37
CA THR A 61 -58.51 -5.61 -60.11
C THR A 61 -57.13 -6.26 -60.10
N ALA A 62 -56.07 -5.49 -59.84
CA ALA A 62 -54.73 -6.03 -59.65
C ALA A 62 -54.66 -6.99 -58.44
N PRO A 63 -53.85 -8.06 -58.48
CA PRO A 63 -53.73 -9.01 -57.37
C PRO A 63 -53.16 -8.32 -56.11
N PRO A 64 -53.54 -8.78 -54.90
CA PRO A 64 -53.07 -8.19 -53.65
C PRO A 64 -51.56 -8.33 -53.50
N ALA A 65 -50.91 -7.27 -53.01
CA ALA A 65 -49.49 -7.29 -52.70
C ALA A 65 -49.20 -8.28 -51.57
N PHE A 66 -48.13 -9.08 -51.72
CA PHE A 66 -47.68 -10.02 -50.70
C PHE A 66 -47.33 -9.28 -49.40
N THR A 67 -47.98 -9.67 -48.31
CA THR A 67 -47.67 -9.22 -46.94
C THR A 67 -46.34 -9.84 -46.49
N PRO A 68 -45.39 -9.07 -45.93
CA PRO A 68 -44.14 -9.63 -45.42
C PRO A 68 -44.41 -10.57 -44.24
N THR A 69 -43.85 -11.77 -44.32
CA THR A 69 -43.87 -12.80 -43.25
C THR A 69 -43.15 -12.26 -42.00
N PRO A 70 -43.65 -12.51 -40.77
CA PRO A 70 -42.96 -12.08 -39.55
C PRO A 70 -41.56 -12.70 -39.46
N VAL A 71 -40.55 -11.85 -39.30
CA VAL A 71 -39.16 -12.25 -39.05
C VAL A 71 -39.07 -12.79 -37.62
N PHE A 72 -38.59 -14.02 -37.45
CA PHE A 72 -38.31 -14.58 -36.13
C PHE A 72 -37.18 -13.78 -35.45
N THR A 73 -37.47 -13.20 -34.30
CA THR A 73 -36.48 -12.56 -33.43
C THR A 73 -35.53 -13.64 -32.91
N PRO A 74 -34.19 -13.47 -33.00
CA PRO A 74 -33.26 -14.47 -32.48
C PRO A 74 -33.47 -14.66 -30.98
N THR A 75 -33.72 -15.91 -30.57
CA THR A 75 -33.77 -16.32 -29.17
C THR A 75 -32.40 -16.05 -28.52
N LEU A 76 -32.37 -15.43 -27.34
CA LEU A 76 -31.14 -15.16 -26.60
C LEU A 76 -30.31 -16.45 -26.46
N ALA A 77 -29.09 -16.46 -26.99
CA ALA A 77 -28.17 -17.56 -26.82
C ALA A 77 -27.63 -17.54 -25.38
N PHE A 78 -27.91 -18.59 -24.61
CA PHE A 78 -27.31 -18.78 -23.30
C PHE A 78 -25.80 -18.95 -23.46
N THR A 79 -25.01 -18.07 -22.84
CA THR A 79 -23.56 -18.24 -22.76
C THR A 79 -23.28 -19.35 -21.75
N PRO A 80 -22.47 -20.38 -22.07
CA PRO A 80 -22.16 -21.45 -21.13
C PRO A 80 -21.50 -20.87 -19.88
N THR A 81 -22.05 -21.18 -18.70
CA THR A 81 -21.43 -20.82 -17.42
C THR A 81 -20.28 -21.78 -17.16
N PRO A 82 -19.08 -21.29 -16.80
CA PRO A 82 -17.97 -22.17 -16.45
C PRO A 82 -18.32 -23.09 -15.29
N SER A 83 -17.92 -24.36 -15.36
CA SER A 83 -18.10 -25.33 -14.26
C SER A 83 -16.99 -25.29 -13.21
N PHE A 84 -15.86 -24.63 -13.52
CA PHE A 84 -14.75 -24.42 -12.61
C PHE A 84 -14.98 -23.19 -11.71
N PRO A 85 -14.24 -23.03 -10.60
CA PRO A 85 -14.25 -21.81 -9.79
C PRO A 85 -13.66 -20.63 -10.58
N TYR A 86 -14.36 -19.50 -10.62
CA TYR A 86 -13.89 -18.32 -11.37
C TYR A 86 -14.30 -17.01 -10.72
N VAL A 87 -13.63 -15.94 -11.16
CA VAL A 87 -14.03 -14.56 -10.89
C VAL A 87 -14.22 -13.76 -12.18
N THR A 88 -15.11 -12.78 -12.15
CA THR A 88 -15.26 -11.74 -13.18
C THR A 88 -14.86 -10.39 -12.65
N LEU A 89 -14.19 -9.59 -13.48
CA LEU A 89 -13.65 -8.30 -13.06
C LEU A 89 -14.54 -7.11 -13.44
N SER A 90 -14.78 -6.21 -12.49
CA SER A 90 -15.46 -4.93 -12.75
C SER A 90 -14.48 -3.81 -13.16
N GLN A 91 -13.20 -3.93 -12.80
CA GLN A 91 -12.13 -3.00 -13.16
C GLN A 91 -10.83 -3.76 -13.47
N ALA A 92 -9.89 -3.07 -14.12
CA ALA A 92 -8.56 -3.61 -14.35
C ALA A 92 -7.84 -3.82 -13.01
N THR A 93 -7.08 -4.91 -12.89
CA THR A 93 -6.37 -5.25 -11.66
C THR A 93 -5.08 -6.02 -11.93
N ASN A 94 -4.17 -5.95 -10.97
CA ASN A 94 -2.83 -6.53 -11.08
C ASN A 94 -2.84 -7.97 -10.59
N CYS A 95 -2.03 -8.80 -11.25
CA CYS A 95 -1.72 -10.14 -10.79
C CYS A 95 -0.24 -10.23 -10.44
N ARG A 96 0.06 -10.60 -9.20
CA ARG A 96 1.41 -10.56 -8.62
C ARG A 96 1.85 -11.93 -8.10
N VAL A 97 3.14 -12.14 -7.92
CA VAL A 97 3.66 -13.40 -7.35
C VAL A 97 3.22 -13.64 -5.90
N GLY A 98 2.74 -12.61 -5.19
CA GLY A 98 2.19 -12.67 -3.83
C GLY A 98 1.07 -11.64 -3.62
N PRO A 99 0.30 -11.74 -2.51
CA PRO A 99 -0.95 -11.01 -2.30
C PRO A 99 -0.75 -9.58 -1.73
N ALA A 100 0.16 -8.80 -2.31
CA ALA A 100 0.40 -7.42 -1.88
C ALA A 100 1.19 -6.63 -2.94
N VAL A 101 1.31 -5.31 -2.79
CA VAL A 101 1.89 -4.40 -3.80
C VAL A 101 3.40 -4.58 -3.94
N GLU A 102 4.08 -5.00 -2.88
CA GLU A 102 5.52 -5.26 -2.82
C GLU A 102 5.95 -6.48 -3.64
N PHE A 103 5.03 -7.39 -3.97
CA PHE A 103 5.33 -8.54 -4.81
C PHE A 103 5.40 -8.16 -6.29
N VAL A 104 6.29 -8.82 -7.02
CA VAL A 104 6.49 -8.61 -8.47
C VAL A 104 5.18 -8.80 -9.24
N LEU A 105 4.85 -7.83 -10.10
CA LEU A 105 3.74 -7.91 -11.05
C LEU A 105 4.11 -8.82 -12.21
N VAL A 106 3.25 -9.79 -12.51
CA VAL A 106 3.47 -10.78 -13.58
C VAL A 106 2.37 -10.74 -14.65
N ASP A 107 1.21 -10.16 -14.34
CA ASP A 107 0.14 -9.94 -15.31
C ASP A 107 -0.76 -8.76 -14.91
N THR A 108 -1.61 -8.32 -15.82
CA THR A 108 -2.67 -7.34 -15.59
C THR A 108 -3.91 -7.78 -16.34
N PHE A 109 -5.03 -7.82 -15.62
CA PHE A 109 -6.31 -8.26 -16.17
C PHE A 109 -7.23 -7.06 -16.39
N GLN A 110 -8.08 -7.18 -17.41
CA GLN A 110 -9.00 -6.15 -17.86
C GLN A 110 -10.44 -6.43 -17.37
N PRO A 111 -11.31 -5.40 -17.32
CA PRO A 111 -12.72 -5.57 -16.97
C PRO A 111 -13.42 -6.58 -17.89
N GLY A 112 -14.39 -7.32 -17.35
CA GLY A 112 -15.20 -8.29 -18.08
C GLY A 112 -14.53 -9.66 -18.31
N GLN A 113 -13.25 -9.83 -17.98
CA GLN A 113 -12.57 -11.12 -18.09
C GLN A 113 -13.08 -12.12 -17.05
N THR A 114 -13.28 -13.36 -17.49
CA THR A 114 -13.51 -14.53 -16.63
C THR A 114 -12.18 -15.21 -16.35
N ILE A 115 -11.81 -15.32 -15.08
CA ILE A 115 -10.49 -15.81 -14.65
C ILE A 115 -10.67 -17.02 -13.72
N GLU A 116 -10.01 -18.13 -14.04
CA GLU A 116 -10.03 -19.35 -13.22
C GLU A 116 -9.37 -19.11 -11.86
N VAL A 117 -10.07 -19.45 -10.79
CA VAL A 117 -9.58 -19.44 -9.42
C VAL A 117 -9.09 -20.84 -9.06
N VAL A 118 -7.81 -20.95 -8.75
CA VAL A 118 -7.15 -22.20 -8.35
C VAL A 118 -6.82 -22.24 -6.85
N GLY A 119 -6.93 -21.11 -6.15
CA GLY A 119 -6.74 -21.03 -4.70
C GLY A 119 -7.26 -19.72 -4.11
N ARG A 120 -7.33 -19.66 -2.77
CA ARG A 120 -7.74 -18.47 -2.03
C ARG A 120 -6.80 -18.18 -0.87
N HIS A 121 -6.66 -16.91 -0.52
CA HIS A 121 -5.88 -16.50 0.64
C HIS A 121 -6.58 -16.94 1.95
N PRO A 122 -5.85 -17.30 3.02
CA PRO A 122 -6.45 -17.70 4.29
C PRO A 122 -7.25 -16.59 4.98
N PHE A 123 -6.83 -15.32 4.85
CA PHE A 123 -7.37 -14.22 5.67
C PHE A 123 -7.75 -12.96 4.90
N ASP A 124 -7.23 -12.77 3.68
CA ASP A 124 -7.36 -11.51 2.93
C ASP A 124 -8.16 -11.72 1.66
N ASN A 125 -8.65 -10.63 1.07
CA ASN A 125 -9.42 -10.66 -0.17
C ASN A 125 -8.51 -10.82 -1.40
N TYR A 126 -7.85 -11.98 -1.50
CA TYR A 126 -6.98 -12.35 -2.62
C TYR A 126 -7.30 -13.75 -3.14
N TRP A 127 -7.29 -13.86 -4.47
CA TRP A 127 -7.49 -15.10 -5.21
C TRP A 127 -6.18 -15.52 -5.87
N PHE A 128 -5.81 -16.80 -5.76
CA PHE A 128 -4.76 -17.36 -6.59
C PHE A 128 -5.40 -17.86 -7.87
N VAL A 129 -4.98 -17.31 -9.00
CA VAL A 129 -5.65 -17.46 -10.29
C VAL A 129 -4.69 -17.92 -11.37
N ARG A 130 -5.24 -18.58 -12.41
CA ARG A 130 -4.52 -18.87 -13.65
C ARG A 130 -4.75 -17.75 -14.65
N SER A 131 -3.69 -17.21 -15.22
CA SER A 131 -3.81 -16.14 -16.20
C SER A 131 -4.54 -16.62 -17.47
N PRO A 132 -5.58 -15.90 -17.94
CA PRO A 132 -6.19 -16.17 -19.24
C PRO A 132 -5.29 -15.76 -20.41
N ASN A 133 -4.30 -14.89 -20.19
CA ASN A 133 -3.35 -14.44 -21.20
C ASN A 133 -2.22 -15.47 -21.40
N ASN A 134 -1.83 -16.17 -20.34
CA ASN A 134 -0.81 -17.21 -20.35
C ASN A 134 -1.13 -18.32 -19.34
N PRO A 135 -1.59 -19.51 -19.77
CA PRO A 135 -1.98 -20.60 -18.88
C PRO A 135 -0.86 -21.16 -17.99
N ASN A 136 0.41 -20.85 -18.30
CA ASN A 136 1.57 -21.22 -17.48
C ASN A 136 1.83 -20.24 -16.33
N VAL A 137 1.16 -19.09 -16.31
CA VAL A 137 1.28 -18.08 -15.25
C VAL A 137 0.14 -18.26 -14.26
N THR A 138 0.51 -18.41 -12.99
CA THR A 138 -0.41 -18.32 -11.86
C THR A 138 0.06 -17.23 -10.91
N CYS A 139 -0.88 -16.51 -10.31
CA CYS A 139 -0.56 -15.33 -9.52
C CYS A 139 -1.70 -14.94 -8.59
N TRP A 140 -1.41 -14.06 -7.64
CA TRP A 140 -2.33 -13.50 -6.69
C TRP A 140 -3.02 -12.26 -7.27
N LEU A 141 -4.34 -12.32 -7.31
CA LEU A 141 -5.25 -11.31 -7.80
C LEU A 141 -5.99 -10.67 -6.64
N TRP A 142 -5.97 -9.34 -6.57
CA TRP A 142 -6.73 -8.62 -5.56
C TRP A 142 -8.24 -8.72 -5.86
N GLY A 143 -8.99 -9.25 -4.90
CA GLY A 143 -10.42 -9.58 -5.06
C GLY A 143 -11.37 -8.39 -4.97
N PHE A 144 -10.87 -7.16 -4.72
CA PHE A 144 -11.73 -5.98 -4.53
C PHE A 144 -12.62 -5.67 -5.75
N TYR A 145 -12.14 -5.96 -6.96
CA TYR A 145 -12.89 -5.79 -8.21
C TYR A 145 -13.47 -7.11 -8.75
N ALA A 146 -13.38 -8.20 -8.00
CA ALA A 146 -13.70 -9.55 -8.45
C ALA A 146 -15.06 -10.01 -7.92
N THR A 147 -15.93 -10.50 -8.81
CA THR A 147 -17.17 -11.21 -8.44
C THR A 147 -17.00 -12.69 -8.71
N GLY A 148 -17.10 -13.52 -7.67
CA GLY A 148 -16.82 -14.96 -7.76
C GLY A 148 -18.03 -15.86 -7.97
N ALA A 149 -17.82 -16.99 -8.63
CA ALA A 149 -18.78 -18.09 -8.77
C ALA A 149 -18.07 -19.45 -8.63
N ASN A 150 -18.80 -20.48 -8.19
CA ASN A 150 -18.29 -21.84 -7.95
C ASN A 150 -17.10 -21.93 -6.98
N LEU A 151 -16.97 -21.00 -6.03
CA LEU A 151 -15.82 -20.89 -5.13
C LEU A 151 -15.80 -21.87 -3.95
N GLY A 152 -16.85 -22.68 -3.76
CA GLY A 152 -17.07 -23.48 -2.54
C GLY A 152 -15.94 -24.48 -2.21
N ASN A 153 -15.25 -24.99 -3.23
CA ASN A 153 -14.19 -26.01 -3.08
C ASN A 153 -12.79 -25.47 -3.40
N VAL A 154 -12.61 -24.14 -3.45
CA VAL A 154 -11.30 -23.54 -3.73
C VAL A 154 -10.34 -23.77 -2.55
N PRO A 155 -9.17 -24.38 -2.75
CA PRO A 155 -8.22 -24.64 -1.67
C PRO A 155 -7.66 -23.34 -1.10
N VAL A 156 -7.37 -23.36 0.20
CA VAL A 156 -6.66 -22.26 0.86
C VAL A 156 -5.17 -22.44 0.63
N LEU A 157 -4.49 -21.42 0.11
CA LEU A 157 -3.06 -21.44 -0.17
C LEU A 157 -2.33 -20.50 0.78
N ALA A 158 -1.22 -20.98 1.36
CA ALA A 158 -0.30 -20.12 2.08
C ALA A 158 0.37 -19.17 1.07
N PRO A 159 0.30 -17.84 1.28
CA PRO A 159 1.01 -16.90 0.43
C PRO A 159 2.52 -17.07 0.57
N PRO A 160 3.31 -16.68 -0.44
CA PRO A 160 4.75 -16.57 -0.28
C PRO A 160 5.09 -15.55 0.81
N PRO A 161 6.20 -15.73 1.53
CA PRO A 161 6.63 -14.77 2.54
C PRO A 161 6.93 -13.42 1.90
N THR A 162 6.53 -12.33 2.56
CA THR A 162 6.94 -10.97 2.21
C THR A 162 8.42 -10.79 2.51
N TYR A 163 9.19 -10.22 1.58
CA TYR A 163 10.57 -9.82 1.85
C TYR A 163 10.56 -8.62 2.82
N THR A 164 10.79 -8.89 4.11
CA THR A 164 11.06 -7.82 5.08
C THR A 164 12.56 -7.51 5.02
N PRO A 165 12.99 -6.27 4.72
CA PRO A 165 14.41 -5.93 4.78
C PRO A 165 14.98 -6.21 6.17
N ALA A 166 16.14 -6.86 6.23
CA ALA A 166 16.83 -7.06 7.49
C ALA A 166 17.19 -5.67 8.09
N PRO A 167 16.98 -5.44 9.39
CA PRO A 167 17.34 -4.17 10.03
C PRO A 167 18.82 -3.89 9.79
N GLN A 168 19.13 -2.67 9.35
CA GLN A 168 20.51 -2.25 9.12
C GLN A 168 21.06 -1.51 10.35
N PRO A 169 22.34 -1.70 10.69
CA PRO A 169 22.97 -0.95 11.77
C PRO A 169 23.13 0.53 11.40
N SER A 170 22.85 1.41 12.35
CA SER A 170 23.04 2.87 12.20
C SER A 170 23.38 3.50 13.54
N PHE A 171 24.20 4.55 13.52
CA PHE A 171 24.54 5.32 14.72
C PHE A 171 24.88 6.75 14.33
N ASP A 172 24.93 7.66 15.29
CA ASP A 172 25.52 9.00 15.15
C ASP A 172 26.80 9.10 15.98
N ALA A 173 27.73 9.93 15.51
CA ALA A 173 28.98 10.22 16.19
C ALA A 173 29.22 11.74 16.23
N ALA A 174 29.82 12.23 17.32
CA ALA A 174 30.21 13.62 17.46
C ALA A 174 31.45 13.77 18.34
N TYR A 175 32.30 14.73 18.03
CA TYR A 175 33.40 15.13 18.91
C TYR A 175 32.85 15.73 20.21
N VAL A 176 33.46 15.38 21.35
CA VAL A 176 33.09 15.91 22.67
C VAL A 176 34.15 16.91 23.15
N ASN A 177 35.35 16.41 23.43
CA ASN A 177 36.48 17.19 23.88
C ASN A 177 37.77 16.38 23.74
N SER A 178 38.90 17.06 23.83
CA SER A 178 40.23 16.46 23.87
C SER A 178 40.96 16.88 25.15
N GLY A 179 42.09 16.23 25.41
CA GLY A 179 42.97 16.64 26.49
C GLY A 179 44.30 15.94 26.42
N LYS A 180 45.22 16.36 27.30
CA LYS A 180 46.58 15.85 27.38
C LYS A 180 46.82 15.12 28.69
N CYS A 181 47.48 13.97 28.59
CA CYS A 181 48.24 13.40 29.71
C CYS A 181 49.66 13.07 29.23
N LEU A 182 50.00 11.80 29.08
CA LEU A 182 51.21 11.35 28.38
C LEU A 182 51.07 11.53 26.85
N SER A 183 49.85 11.40 26.35
CA SER A 183 49.49 11.58 24.94
C SER A 183 48.15 12.33 24.82
N TRP A 184 47.78 12.73 23.61
CA TRP A 184 46.58 13.51 23.35
C TRP A 184 45.39 12.59 23.08
N TRP A 185 44.45 12.57 24.02
CA TRP A 185 43.23 11.78 23.91
C TRP A 185 42.08 12.62 23.35
N THR A 186 41.15 11.96 22.69
CA THR A 186 39.97 12.58 22.07
C THR A 186 38.74 11.75 22.41
N ARG A 187 37.71 12.39 22.96
CA ARG A 187 36.44 11.73 23.29
C ARG A 187 35.41 11.96 22.19
N ILE A 188 34.70 10.89 21.85
CA ILE A 188 33.67 10.85 20.81
C ILE A 188 32.37 10.35 21.44
N PHE A 189 31.30 11.11 21.28
CA PHE A 189 29.94 10.71 21.64
C PHE A 189 29.38 9.82 20.54
N LEU A 190 28.67 8.76 20.95
CA LEU A 190 27.98 7.82 20.08
C LEU A 190 26.50 7.75 20.49
N LYS A 191 25.62 7.63 19.51
CA LYS A 191 24.20 7.30 19.70
C LYS A 191 23.80 6.19 18.74
N ASN A 192 23.32 5.06 19.23
CA ASN A 192 22.74 4.04 18.36
C ASN A 192 21.38 4.51 17.84
N THR A 193 21.29 4.72 16.53
CA THR A 193 20.06 5.15 15.85
C THR A 193 19.38 4.02 15.09
N GLY A 194 20.00 2.84 15.06
CA GLY A 194 19.47 1.63 14.46
C GLY A 194 18.72 0.75 15.45
N ALA A 195 18.19 -0.36 14.93
CA ALA A 195 17.48 -1.38 15.71
C ALA A 195 18.39 -2.51 16.23
N LEU A 196 19.66 -2.53 15.82
CA LEU A 196 20.63 -3.56 16.20
C LEU A 196 21.59 -3.03 17.28
N ALA A 197 21.84 -3.83 18.31
CA ALA A 197 22.84 -3.52 19.33
C ALA A 197 24.27 -3.70 18.78
N PHE A 198 25.18 -2.83 19.19
CA PHE A 198 26.60 -2.95 18.86
C PHE A 198 27.38 -3.57 20.03
N LYS A 199 28.43 -4.34 19.72
CA LYS A 199 29.27 -5.04 20.70
C LYS A 199 30.77 -4.77 20.52
N SER A 200 31.19 -4.23 19.39
CA SER A 200 32.59 -3.85 19.16
C SER A 200 32.70 -2.59 18.33
N ILE A 201 33.85 -1.92 18.49
CA ILE A 201 34.16 -0.62 17.91
C ILE A 201 35.57 -0.60 17.35
N SER A 202 35.75 0.04 16.20
CA SER A 202 37.05 0.42 15.67
C SER A 202 37.06 1.93 15.44
N ILE A 203 38.12 2.60 15.86
CA ILE A 203 38.31 4.04 15.65
C ILE A 203 39.65 4.25 14.99
N ALA A 204 39.66 4.93 13.86
CA ALA A 204 40.85 5.48 13.22
C ALA A 204 40.77 7.00 13.28
N ILE A 205 41.72 7.65 13.96
CA ILE A 205 41.82 9.10 14.08
C ILE A 205 43.06 9.60 13.36
N THR A 206 42.88 10.66 12.57
CA THR A 206 43.92 11.27 11.74
C THR A 206 43.96 12.77 11.99
N ASP A 207 45.10 13.26 12.43
CA ASP A 207 45.41 14.69 12.35
C ASP A 207 45.92 15.02 10.95
N THR A 208 45.17 15.85 10.22
CA THR A 208 45.49 16.16 8.82
C THR A 208 46.65 17.13 8.66
N VAL A 209 47.00 17.87 9.72
CA VAL A 209 48.13 18.81 9.70
C VAL A 209 49.45 18.07 9.87
N THR A 210 49.51 17.15 10.85
CA THR A 210 50.70 16.33 11.09
C THR A 210 50.74 15.06 10.24
N SER A 211 49.62 14.72 9.58
CA SER A 211 49.40 13.44 8.88
C SER A 211 49.53 12.21 9.79
N GLU A 212 49.51 12.38 11.11
CA GLU A 212 49.55 11.28 12.06
C GLU A 212 48.20 10.54 12.04
N THR A 213 48.24 9.23 11.86
CA THR A 213 47.06 8.36 12.00
C THR A 213 47.28 7.33 13.11
N ARG A 214 46.26 7.12 13.93
CA ARG A 214 46.23 6.11 14.98
C ARG A 214 44.91 5.36 14.90
N ALA A 215 44.96 4.04 15.02
CA ALA A 215 43.78 3.19 14.95
C ALA A 215 43.82 2.11 16.02
N ALA A 216 42.66 1.81 16.60
CA ALA A 216 42.48 0.68 17.50
C ALA A 216 41.09 0.08 17.32
N SER A 217 40.97 -1.19 17.71
CA SER A 217 39.70 -1.89 17.76
C SER A 217 39.55 -2.54 19.13
N LEU A 218 38.35 -2.52 19.67
CA LEU A 218 38.01 -3.03 20.98
C LEU A 218 36.67 -3.76 20.94
N ASP A 219 36.53 -4.73 21.83
CA ASP A 219 35.23 -5.25 22.24
C ASP A 219 34.70 -4.41 23.40
N GLY A 220 33.39 -4.12 23.35
CA GLY A 220 32.76 -3.15 24.23
C GLY A 220 33.18 -1.70 23.95
N PHE A 221 32.71 -0.81 24.80
CA PHE A 221 32.84 0.64 24.69
C PHE A 221 33.43 1.17 25.98
N GLN A 222 34.50 1.95 25.85
CA GLN A 222 35.28 2.42 27.00
C GLN A 222 35.41 3.93 26.93
N ASP A 223 35.06 4.58 28.04
CA ASP A 223 35.27 6.01 28.22
C ASP A 223 36.51 6.23 29.07
N VAL A 224 37.36 7.14 28.62
CA VAL A 224 38.51 7.63 29.38
C VAL A 224 38.42 9.14 29.42
N ASN A 225 38.34 9.69 30.63
CA ASN A 225 38.34 11.12 30.86
C ASN A 225 39.51 11.48 31.78
N ALA A 226 40.30 12.49 31.38
CA ALA A 226 41.53 12.85 32.10
C ALA A 226 42.44 11.63 32.38
N CYS A 227 42.48 10.67 31.44
CA CYS A 227 43.31 9.45 31.49
C CYS A 227 42.96 8.44 32.58
N ILE A 228 41.76 8.55 33.13
CA ILE A 228 41.18 7.57 34.04
C ILE A 228 40.04 6.88 33.28
N LEU A 229 40.02 5.55 33.30
CA LEU A 229 38.88 4.78 32.80
C LEU A 229 37.66 5.12 33.65
N THR A 230 36.70 5.82 33.07
CA THR A 230 35.51 6.32 33.77
C THR A 230 34.37 5.33 33.72
N ALA A 231 34.22 4.62 32.59
CA ALA A 231 33.16 3.63 32.41
C ALA A 231 33.51 2.63 31.29
N VAL A 232 32.96 1.42 31.42
CA VAL A 232 32.96 0.40 30.36
C VAL A 232 31.56 -0.18 30.21
N THR A 233 31.09 -0.35 28.99
CA THR A 233 29.89 -1.15 28.68
C THR A 233 30.21 -2.17 27.59
N PRO A 234 29.76 -3.44 27.71
CA PRO A 234 29.98 -4.43 26.67
C PRO A 234 29.12 -4.20 25.42
N THR A 235 28.06 -3.39 25.52
CA THR A 235 27.07 -3.21 24.46
C THR A 235 26.58 -1.78 24.36
N LEU A 236 26.20 -1.37 23.14
CA LEU A 236 25.45 -0.15 22.86
C LEU A 236 24.13 -0.53 22.16
N GLY A 237 23.07 -0.68 22.95
CA GLY A 237 21.74 -1.08 22.51
C GLY A 237 21.00 -0.01 21.69
N PRO A 238 19.86 -0.36 21.07
CA PRO A 238 19.07 0.58 20.28
C PRO A 238 18.64 1.81 21.08
N GLY A 239 18.87 3.00 20.54
CA GLY A 239 18.54 4.27 21.20
C GLY A 239 19.50 4.71 22.31
N GLU A 240 20.41 3.83 22.74
CA GLU A 240 21.40 4.15 23.79
C GLU A 240 22.49 5.08 23.28
N THR A 241 23.13 5.75 24.23
CA THR A 241 24.25 6.66 23.98
C THR A 241 25.44 6.29 24.84
N TYR A 242 26.64 6.57 24.33
CA TYR A 242 27.87 6.33 25.08
C TYR A 242 29.00 7.23 24.60
N THR A 243 29.94 7.58 25.47
CA THR A 243 31.16 8.30 25.09
C THR A 243 32.32 7.33 25.06
N VAL A 244 33.10 7.35 23.99
CA VAL A 244 34.30 6.54 23.83
C VAL A 244 35.53 7.41 23.67
N VAL A 245 36.69 6.85 23.99
CA VAL A 245 37.98 7.48 23.71
C VAL A 245 38.60 6.91 22.43
N ALA A 246 39.09 7.81 21.57
CA ALA A 246 39.88 7.43 20.40
C ALA A 246 41.33 7.10 20.80
N PRO A 247 42.07 6.33 19.98
CA PRO A 247 43.51 6.15 20.15
C PRO A 247 44.24 7.49 20.26
N SER A 248 45.18 7.61 21.19
CA SER A 248 45.83 8.89 21.43
C SER A 248 46.79 9.29 20.31
N LEU A 249 46.74 10.56 19.92
CA LEU A 249 47.73 11.19 19.04
C LEU A 249 48.99 11.56 19.82
N SER A 250 50.12 11.57 19.12
CA SER A 250 51.43 11.89 19.70
C SER A 250 51.66 13.40 19.74
N ALA A 251 51.24 14.11 18.69
CA ALA A 251 51.30 15.56 18.60
C ALA A 251 50.04 16.25 19.17
N ASP A 252 50.17 17.54 19.52
CA ASP A 252 49.05 18.38 19.95
C ASP A 252 48.10 18.67 18.78
N PRO A 253 46.82 18.24 18.85
CA PRO A 253 45.87 18.45 17.78
C PRO A 253 45.07 19.77 17.90
N THR A 254 45.35 20.61 18.91
CA THR A 254 44.58 21.85 19.16
C THR A 254 44.62 22.78 17.94
N GLY A 255 43.43 23.16 17.44
CA GLY A 255 43.33 23.99 16.23
C GLY A 255 43.64 23.27 14.92
N HIS A 256 44.06 22.00 14.95
CA HIS A 256 44.24 21.20 13.74
C HIS A 256 42.91 20.66 13.23
N LYS A 257 42.80 20.45 11.92
CA LYS A 257 41.68 19.69 11.36
C LYS A 257 41.94 18.20 11.59
N VAL A 258 41.05 17.56 12.34
CA VAL A 258 41.12 16.14 12.70
C VAL A 258 39.94 15.40 12.08
N SER A 259 40.20 14.19 11.57
CA SER A 259 39.19 13.27 11.05
C SER A 259 39.18 12.00 11.90
N ALA A 260 38.01 11.55 12.35
CA ALA A 260 37.85 10.28 13.03
C ALA A 260 36.83 9.40 12.31
N THR A 261 37.27 8.24 11.85
CA THR A 261 36.41 7.19 11.31
C THR A 261 36.10 6.19 12.40
N VAL A 262 34.82 6.13 12.79
CA VAL A 262 34.27 5.18 13.75
C VAL A 262 33.54 4.09 13.00
N LYS A 263 33.84 2.82 13.29
CA LYS A 263 33.12 1.64 12.81
C LYS A 263 32.52 0.92 14.01
N LEU A 264 31.22 0.68 13.97
CA LEU A 264 30.51 -0.13 14.97
C LEU A 264 30.04 -1.44 14.35
N CYS A 265 30.17 -2.53 15.11
CA CYS A 265 29.82 -3.87 14.68
C CYS A 265 28.89 -4.55 15.70
N THR A 266 27.97 -5.36 15.18
CA THR A 266 26.91 -6.03 15.96
C THR A 266 27.40 -7.25 16.75
N GLU A 267 28.59 -7.76 16.41
CA GLU A 267 29.27 -8.80 17.17
C GLU A 267 30.64 -8.34 17.69
N ILE A 268 31.20 -9.11 18.62
CA ILE A 268 32.58 -8.94 19.09
C ILE A 268 33.59 -9.25 17.96
N GLY A 269 34.85 -8.86 18.13
CA GLY A 269 35.92 -9.11 17.17
C GLY A 269 35.71 -8.41 15.83
N GLN A 270 34.99 -7.27 15.81
CA GLN A 270 34.60 -6.57 14.58
C GLN A 270 33.72 -7.40 13.62
N GLY A 271 32.96 -8.35 14.16
CA GLY A 271 32.10 -9.27 13.40
C GLY A 271 30.66 -8.81 13.20
N GLY A 272 29.89 -9.64 12.47
CA GLY A 272 28.48 -9.37 12.18
C GLY A 272 28.27 -8.25 11.18
N ALA A 273 27.08 -7.63 11.21
CA ALA A 273 26.81 -6.42 10.45
C ALA A 273 27.55 -5.23 11.07
N CYS A 274 28.23 -4.44 10.23
CA CYS A 274 28.98 -3.28 10.65
C CYS A 274 28.58 -2.04 9.85
N THR A 275 28.74 -0.87 10.45
CA THR A 275 28.54 0.44 9.81
C THR A 275 29.62 1.41 10.25
N SER A 276 29.97 2.36 9.38
CA SER A 276 31.03 3.34 9.64
C SER A 276 30.54 4.76 9.44
N LYS A 277 31.01 5.68 10.27
CA LYS A 277 30.86 7.12 10.10
C LYS A 277 32.19 7.82 10.28
N THR A 278 32.47 8.79 9.42
CA THR A 278 33.61 9.69 9.55
C THR A 278 33.10 11.04 10.03
N ILE A 279 33.69 11.56 11.11
CA ILE A 279 33.45 12.90 11.61
C ILE A 279 34.71 13.73 11.45
N GLU A 280 34.56 14.99 11.06
CA GLU A 280 35.64 15.97 11.02
C GLU A 280 35.39 17.04 12.08
N PHE A 281 36.44 17.45 12.79
CA PHE A 281 36.36 18.44 13.86
C PHE A 281 37.71 19.15 14.06
N THR A 282 37.69 20.22 14.82
CA THR A 282 38.87 20.97 15.26
C THR A 282 38.86 21.03 16.79
N PRO A 283 39.77 20.29 17.46
CA PRO A 283 39.85 20.26 18.91
C PRO A 283 40.17 21.60 19.58
#